data_AF-A0AA37RQW4-F1
#
_entry.id   AF-A0AA37RQW4-F1
#
_cell.length_a   1.000
_cell.length_b   1.000
_cell.length_c   1.000
_cell.angle_alpha   90.00
_cell.angle_beta   90.00
_cell.angle_gamma   90.00
#
_symmetry.space_group_name_H-M   'P 1'
#
loop_
_entity.id
_entity.type
_entity.pdbx_description
1 polymer ?
#
loop_
_entity_poly.entity_id
_entity_poly.type
_entity_poly.pdbx_seq_one_letter_code
_entity_poly.pdbx_strand_id
1 'polypeptide(L)'
;MPLGRLVTSVDGHPAIFPVNFAVQRRTILFRTAEGTKLVSTAINHDVLFEADHYDAAEGWSVIVSGSASVLRSDEDRDEANRAGLLSWTATTKQHFVRIRPLNVTGRRFQFDAALDSHAAG
;
A
#
# COMPACT_ATOMS: atom_id res chain seq x y z
N MET A 1 -10.03 -7.34 -4.39
CA MET A 1 -8.70 -7.45 -3.74
C MET A 1 -8.30 -6.10 -3.20
N PRO A 2 -7.80 -5.99 -1.96
CA PRO A 2 -7.34 -4.72 -1.42
C PRO A 2 -6.16 -4.18 -2.23
N LEU A 3 -6.30 -2.94 -2.69
CA LEU A 3 -5.31 -2.20 -3.47
C LEU A 3 -4.90 -0.96 -2.68
N GLY A 4 -3.61 -0.70 -2.59
CA GLY A 4 -3.06 0.53 -2.04
C GLY A 4 -2.00 1.11 -2.96
N ARG A 5 -1.43 2.25 -2.55
CA ARG A 5 -0.31 2.89 -3.23
C ARG A 5 0.88 3.00 -2.30
N LEU A 6 2.04 2.58 -2.79
CA LEU A 6 3.32 2.78 -2.13
C LEU A 6 4.02 3.97 -2.77
N VAL A 7 4.39 4.95 -1.95
CA VAL A 7 5.21 6.09 -2.35
C VAL A 7 6.61 5.92 -1.77
N THR A 8 7.60 6.00 -2.64
CA THR A 8 9.03 5.94 -2.29
C THR A 8 9.71 7.21 -2.81
N SER A 9 10.81 7.63 -2.19
CA SER A 9 11.65 8.72 -2.71
C SER A 9 13.10 8.26 -2.78
N VAL A 10 13.71 8.40 -3.96
CA VAL A 10 15.14 8.13 -4.17
C VAL A 10 15.75 9.37 -4.81
N ASP A 11 16.84 9.89 -4.23
CA ASP A 11 17.53 11.10 -4.66
C ASP A 11 16.60 12.31 -4.85
N GLY A 12 15.58 12.43 -3.98
CA GLY A 12 14.58 13.51 -4.03
C GLY A 12 13.52 13.35 -5.11
N HIS A 13 13.52 12.24 -5.86
CA HIS A 13 12.52 11.94 -6.88
C HIS A 13 11.45 10.99 -6.34
N PRO A 14 10.20 11.45 -6.13
CA PRO A 14 9.12 10.59 -5.68
C PRO A 14 8.66 9.66 -6.80
N ALA A 15 8.34 8.42 -6.44
CA ALA A 15 7.68 7.45 -7.30
C ALA A 15 6.52 6.80 -6.55
N ILE A 16 5.43 6.51 -7.27
CA ILE A 16 4.23 5.88 -6.74
C ILE A 16 3.92 4.58 -7.48
N PHE A 17 3.58 3.53 -6.74
CA PHE A 17 3.31 2.20 -7.28
C PHE A 17 2.02 1.62 -6.70
N PRO A 18 1.13 1.03 -7.53
CA PRO A 18 0.01 0.25 -7.02
C PRO A 18 0.52 -1.06 -6.41
N VAL A 19 0.01 -1.42 -5.22
CA VAL A 19 0.37 -2.67 -4.54
C VAL A 19 -0.86 -3.38 -3.98
N ASN A 20 -0.94 -4.69 -4.20
CA ASN A 20 -1.83 -5.54 -3.39
C ASN A 20 -1.21 -5.66 -2.01
N PHE A 21 -2.02 -5.46 -0.98
CA PHE A 21 -1.55 -5.47 0.39
C PHE A 21 -2.41 -6.34 1.31
N ALA A 22 -1.85 -6.69 2.45
CA ALA A 22 -2.58 -7.24 3.58
C ALA A 22 -2.09 -6.56 4.86
N VAL A 23 -2.96 -6.48 5.87
CA VAL A 23 -2.58 -6.01 7.20
C VAL A 23 -2.37 -7.24 8.09
N GLN A 24 -1.21 -7.33 8.72
CA GLN A 24 -0.87 -8.41 9.64
C GLN A 24 -0.06 -7.83 10.81
N ARG A 25 -0.43 -8.18 12.05
CA ARG A 25 0.29 -7.73 13.27
C ARG A 25 0.52 -6.22 13.31
N ARG A 26 -0.48 -5.42 12.91
CA ARG A 26 -0.39 -3.94 12.81
C ARG A 26 0.72 -3.44 11.87
N THR A 27 1.11 -4.25 10.90
CA THR A 27 2.02 -3.90 9.81
C THR A 27 1.34 -4.11 8.47
N ILE A 28 1.85 -3.47 7.42
CA ILE A 28 1.36 -3.66 6.06
C ILE A 28 2.34 -4.59 5.34
N LEU A 29 1.80 -5.61 4.69
CA LEU A 29 2.54 -6.56 3.86
C LEU A 29 2.13 -6.38 2.40
N PHE A 30 3.09 -6.44 1.49
CA PHE A 30 2.82 -6.59 0.06
C PHE A 30 3.88 -7.47 -0.59
N ARG A 31 3.55 -7.99 -1.78
CA ARG A 31 4.47 -8.81 -2.59
C ARG A 31 5.03 -8.01 -3.76
N THR A 32 6.31 -8.21 -4.05
CA THR A 32 6.98 -7.64 -5.23
C THR A 32 7.86 -8.67 -5.92
N ALA A 33 8.12 -8.44 -7.22
CA ALA A 33 9.05 -9.26 -8.00
C ALA A 33 10.49 -8.76 -7.84
N GLU A 34 11.44 -9.71 -7.89
CA GLU A 34 12.88 -9.42 -7.87
C GLU A 34 13.26 -8.53 -9.06
N GLY A 35 14.24 -7.63 -8.88
CA GLY A 35 14.72 -6.72 -9.93
C GLY A 35 13.75 -5.59 -10.31
N THR A 36 12.61 -5.44 -9.64
CA THR A 36 11.73 -4.28 -9.87
C THR A 36 12.32 -3.03 -9.22
N LYS A 37 12.13 -1.88 -9.89
CA LYS A 37 12.45 -0.55 -9.32
C LYS A 37 11.86 -0.37 -7.91
N LEU A 38 10.71 -1.00 -7.64
CA LEU A 38 10.03 -0.98 -6.34
C LEU A 38 10.86 -1.65 -5.23
N VAL A 39 11.51 -2.79 -5.50
CA VAL A 39 12.43 -3.43 -4.55
C VAL A 39 13.59 -2.48 -4.22
N SER A 40 14.24 -1.89 -5.23
CA SER A 40 15.39 -1.02 -4.99
C SER A 40 15.03 0.28 -4.29
N THR A 41 13.81 0.84 -4.49
CA THR A 41 13.41 2.11 -3.85
C THR A 41 12.73 1.95 -2.50
N ALA A 42 12.10 0.81 -2.21
CA ALA A 42 11.35 0.60 -0.97
C ALA A 42 12.20 0.06 0.18
N ILE A 43 13.33 -0.59 -0.08
CA ILE A 43 14.08 -1.31 0.96
C ILE A 43 14.92 -0.37 1.81
N ASN A 44 14.75 -0.44 3.13
CA ASN A 44 15.46 0.37 4.12
C ASN A 44 15.22 1.89 4.00
N HIS A 45 14.10 2.27 3.40
CA HIS A 45 13.71 3.66 3.24
C HIS A 45 12.41 3.96 3.99
N ASP A 46 12.26 5.23 4.36
CA ASP A 46 10.98 5.77 4.76
C ASP A 46 10.05 5.82 3.55
N VAL A 47 8.86 5.28 3.73
CA VAL A 47 7.83 5.20 2.69
C VAL A 47 6.53 5.81 3.19
N LEU A 48 5.70 6.24 2.24
CA LEU A 48 4.28 6.41 2.50
C LEU A 48 3.51 5.25 1.88
N PHE A 49 2.53 4.76 2.61
CA PHE A 49 1.52 3.87 2.09
C PHE A 49 0.17 4.55 2.19
N GLU A 50 -0.66 4.38 1.18
CA GLU A 50 -2.00 4.94 1.12
C GLU A 50 -2.99 3.87 0.68
N ALA A 51 -4.17 3.86 1.29
CA ALA A 51 -5.33 3.15 0.79
C ALA A 51 -6.59 3.97 1.05
N ASP A 52 -7.51 3.95 0.09
CA ASP A 52 -8.81 4.61 0.16
C ASP A 52 -9.92 3.69 -0.32
N HIS A 53 -11.14 4.07 0.02
CA HIS A 53 -12.34 3.55 -0.59
C HIS A 53 -13.45 4.59 -0.49
N TYR A 54 -14.38 4.56 -1.43
CA TYR A 54 -15.52 5.44 -1.43
C TYR A 54 -16.72 4.80 -2.14
N ASP A 55 -17.91 5.26 -1.79
CA ASP A 55 -19.15 5.01 -2.49
C ASP A 55 -19.84 6.34 -2.86
N ALA A 56 -21.12 6.31 -3.23
CA ALA A 56 -21.85 7.50 -3.65
C ALA A 56 -22.09 8.52 -2.53
N ALA A 57 -22.07 8.10 -1.26
CA ALA A 57 -22.43 8.94 -0.12
C ALA A 57 -21.22 9.31 0.74
N GLU A 58 -20.17 8.48 0.74
CA GLU A 58 -19.04 8.67 1.64
C GLU A 58 -17.74 8.07 1.13
N GLY A 59 -16.64 8.48 1.77
CA GLY A 59 -15.33 7.91 1.51
C GLY A 59 -14.42 7.96 2.73
N TRP A 60 -13.34 7.22 2.65
CA TRP A 60 -12.26 7.29 3.63
C TRP A 60 -10.91 7.13 2.95
N SER A 61 -9.88 7.67 3.59
CA SER A 61 -8.48 7.43 3.24
C SER A 61 -7.65 7.18 4.48
N VAL A 62 -6.63 6.33 4.34
CA VAL A 62 -5.63 6.05 5.37
C VAL A 62 -4.26 6.29 4.75
N ILE A 63 -3.46 7.11 5.41
CA ILE A 63 -2.06 7.36 5.06
C ILE A 63 -1.19 6.85 6.21
N VAL A 64 -0.19 6.06 5.85
CA VAL A 64 0.80 5.51 6.78
C VAL A 64 2.17 5.99 6.35
N SER A 65 2.89 6.67 7.24
CA SER A 65 4.34 6.80 7.10
C SER A 65 5.02 5.70 7.91
N GLY A 66 6.07 5.10 7.36
CA GLY A 66 6.73 3.99 8.03
C GLY A 66 8.03 3.58 7.36
N SER A 67 8.71 2.61 7.97
CA SER A 67 9.90 2.00 7.40
C SER A 67 9.55 0.70 6.69
N ALA A 68 10.07 0.52 5.47
CA ALA A 68 9.86 -0.69 4.68
C ALA A 68 11.11 -1.58 4.65
N SER A 69 10.92 -2.88 4.82
CA SER A 69 12.01 -3.87 4.76
C SER A 69 11.55 -5.19 4.15
N VAL A 70 12.47 -5.89 3.47
CA VAL A 70 12.23 -7.24 2.96
C VAL A 70 12.25 -8.24 4.10
N LEU A 71 11.28 -9.15 4.12
CA LEU A 71 11.31 -10.32 4.98
C LEU A 71 12.36 -11.31 4.45
N ARG A 72 13.41 -11.54 5.25
CA ARG A 72 14.55 -12.37 4.86
C ARG A 72 14.50 -13.81 5.39
N SER A 73 13.84 -14.02 6.54
CA SER A 73 13.75 -15.36 7.14
C SER A 73 12.61 -16.17 6.49
N ASP A 74 12.81 -17.47 6.36
CA ASP A 74 11.77 -18.37 5.83
C ASP A 74 10.55 -18.41 6.77
N GLU A 75 10.75 -18.29 8.09
CA GLU A 75 9.68 -18.20 9.08
C GLU A 75 8.80 -16.96 8.88
N ASP A 76 9.41 -15.78 8.65
CA ASP A 76 8.67 -14.55 8.36
C ASP A 76 7.89 -14.65 7.04
N ARG A 77 8.44 -15.37 6.05
CA ARG A 77 7.81 -15.58 4.74
C ARG A 77 6.63 -16.55 4.84
N ASP A 78 6.78 -17.63 5.60
CA ASP A 78 5.70 -18.58 5.89
C ASP A 78 4.58 -17.94 6.69
N GLU A 79 4.94 -17.07 7.63
CA GLU A 79 3.96 -16.22 8.30
C GLU A 79 3.24 -15.27 7.35
N ALA A 80 3.96 -14.59 6.48
CA ALA A 80 3.36 -13.67 5.52
C ALA A 80 2.48 -14.40 4.48
N ASN A 81 2.79 -15.66 4.15
CA ASN A 81 1.92 -16.51 3.32
C ASN A 81 0.54 -16.72 3.95
N ARG A 82 0.45 -16.79 5.29
CA ARG A 82 -0.84 -16.88 6.01
C ARG A 82 -1.70 -15.61 5.91
N ALA A 83 -1.15 -14.48 5.42
CA ALA A 83 -1.90 -13.24 5.25
C ALA A 83 -2.82 -13.23 4.02
N GLY A 84 -2.80 -14.27 3.17
CA GLY A 84 -3.74 -14.41 2.04
C GLY A 84 -3.51 -13.42 0.89
N LEU A 85 -2.29 -12.87 0.74
CA LEU A 85 -1.92 -11.97 -0.36
C LEU A 85 -1.98 -12.69 -1.72
N LEU A 86 -3.03 -12.41 -2.49
CA LEU A 86 -3.16 -12.90 -3.88
C LEU A 86 -2.38 -11.98 -4.85
N SER A 87 -1.70 -12.57 -5.84
CA SER A 87 -0.96 -11.83 -6.88
C SER A 87 -1.83 -11.65 -8.13
N TRP A 88 -1.82 -10.45 -8.72
CA TRP A 88 -2.47 -10.18 -10.01
C TRP A 88 -1.75 -10.79 -11.21
N THR A 89 -0.48 -11.15 -11.06
CA THR A 89 0.32 -11.75 -12.14
C THR A 89 0.95 -13.05 -11.67
N ALA A 90 1.00 -14.02 -12.58
CA ALA A 90 1.63 -15.34 -12.39
C ALA A 90 3.17 -15.28 -12.28
N THR A 91 3.76 -14.09 -12.41
CA THR A 91 5.19 -13.88 -12.19
C THR A 91 5.53 -14.26 -10.75
N THR A 92 6.60 -15.02 -10.55
CA THR A 92 7.14 -15.42 -9.26
C THR A 92 7.54 -14.18 -8.44
N LYS A 93 6.58 -13.57 -7.74
CA LYS A 93 6.83 -12.52 -6.75
C LYS A 93 7.51 -13.15 -5.53
N GLN A 94 8.83 -13.12 -5.53
CA GLN A 94 9.68 -13.84 -4.59
C GLN A 94 9.84 -13.14 -3.23
N HIS A 95 9.48 -11.86 -3.12
CA HIS A 95 9.76 -11.06 -1.92
C HIS A 95 8.51 -10.49 -1.27
N PHE A 96 8.41 -10.73 0.04
CA PHE A 96 7.52 -9.98 0.90
C PHE A 96 8.24 -8.75 1.44
N VAL A 97 7.55 -7.62 1.37
CA VAL A 97 7.99 -6.38 2.01
C VAL A 97 6.99 -6.06 3.12
N ARG A 98 7.53 -5.71 4.29
CA ARG A 98 6.77 -5.28 5.46
C ARG A 98 7.03 -3.81 5.72
N ILE A 99 5.95 -3.04 5.82
CA ILE A 99 5.98 -1.66 6.29
C ILE A 99 5.61 -1.66 7.76
N ARG A 100 6.53 -1.19 8.60
CA ARG A 100 6.29 -0.93 10.02
C ARG A 100 5.82 0.53 10.17
N PRO A 101 4.55 0.76 10.58
CA PRO A 101 4.04 2.11 10.72
C PRO A 101 4.80 2.91 11.78
N LEU A 102 5.16 4.14 11.46
CA LEU A 102 5.65 5.15 12.40
C LEU A 102 4.53 6.16 12.73
N ASN A 103 3.71 6.51 11.75
CA ASN A 103 2.50 7.28 11.92
C ASN A 103 1.38 6.71 11.05
N VAL A 104 0.14 6.78 11.55
CA VAL A 104 -1.06 6.38 10.83
C VAL A 104 -2.08 7.49 10.99
N THR A 105 -2.52 8.06 9.88
CA THR A 105 -3.60 9.03 9.83
C THR A 105 -4.75 8.49 8.99
N GLY A 106 -5.96 8.80 9.41
CA GLY A 106 -7.18 8.41 8.72
C GLY A 106 -8.13 9.59 8.61
N ARG A 107 -8.83 9.70 7.49
CA ARG A 107 -9.89 10.68 7.28
C ARG A 107 -11.12 10.00 6.72
N ARG A 108 -12.29 10.48 7.15
CA ARG A 108 -13.59 10.08 6.62
C ARG A 108 -14.31 11.32 6.10
N PHE A 109 -15.00 11.16 5.00
CA PHE A 109 -15.68 12.22 4.27
C PHE A 109 -17.13 11.78 4.04
N GLN A 110 -18.06 12.73 4.11
CA GLN A 110 -19.42 12.57 3.60
C GLN A 110 -19.50 13.41 2.34
N PHE A 111 -20.10 12.88 1.28
CA PHE A 111 -20.35 13.60 0.04
C PHE A 111 -21.79 14.11 0.08
N ASP A 112 -21.97 15.42 0.06
CA ASP A 112 -23.30 15.98 -0.15
C ASP A 112 -23.72 15.74 -1.60
N ALA A 113 -24.93 15.20 -1.80
CA ALA A 113 -25.54 14.93 -3.11
C ALA A 113 -25.74 16.20 -3.99
N ALA A 114 -25.32 17.37 -3.53
CA ALA A 114 -25.63 18.67 -4.13
C ALA A 114 -24.61 19.17 -5.18
N LEU A 115 -23.57 18.41 -5.52
CA LEU A 115 -22.60 18.84 -6.54
C LEU A 115 -22.93 18.42 -7.98
N ASP A 116 -24.00 17.66 -8.20
CA ASP A 116 -24.44 17.25 -9.55
C ASP A 116 -25.45 18.21 -10.21
N SER A 117 -25.83 19.33 -9.59
CA SER A 117 -26.84 20.25 -10.14
C SER A 117 -26.31 21.48 -10.88
N HIS A 118 -25.02 21.56 -11.25
CA HIS A 118 -24.45 22.73 -11.95
C HIS A 118 -23.66 22.42 -13.23
N ALA A 119 -24.02 21.37 -13.97
CA ALA A 119 -23.52 21.13 -15.32
C ALA A 119 -24.63 20.83 -16.34
N ALA A 120 -25.73 21.60 -16.30
CA ALA A 120 -26.69 21.70 -17.39
C ALA A 120 -27.49 23.01 -17.24
N GLY A 121 -26.96 24.09 -17.80
CA GLY A 121 -27.62 25.38 -17.96
C GLY A 121 -27.16 26.02 -19.26
#